data_AF-A0A3C1CLR6-F1
#
_entry.id   AF-A0A3C1CLR6-F1
#
_cell.length_a   1.000
_cell.length_b   1.000
_cell.length_c   1.000
_cell.angle_alpha   90.00
_cell.angle_beta   90.00
_cell.angle_gamma   90.00
#
_symmetry.space_group_name_H-M   'P 1'
#
loop_
_entity.id
_entity.type
_entity.pdbx_description
1 polymer ?
#
loop_
_entity_poly.entity_id
_entity_poly.type
_entity_poly.pdbx_seq_one_letter_code
_entity_poly.pdbx_strand_id
1 'polypeptide(L)'
;MTTPARWPGVIEAYRSLLPVTSSTPVVTLLEGGTPLLEAPRLSARTGARVLLKFEGVNPTGSFKDRGMTLAISKALEEGAKAVLCASTGNTSASAAA
;
A
#
# COMPACT_ATOMS: atom_id res chain seq x y z
N MET A 1 3.91 -29.87 -0.78
CA MET A 1 4.51 -28.53 -0.62
C MET A 1 3.40 -27.51 -0.86
N THR A 2 2.98 -26.77 0.16
CA THR A 2 1.99 -25.70 0.02
C THR A 2 2.66 -24.50 -0.61
N THR A 3 2.21 -24.09 -1.80
CA THR A 3 2.63 -22.83 -2.41
C THR A 3 2.41 -21.70 -1.41
N PRO A 4 3.41 -20.84 -1.12
CA PRO A 4 3.19 -19.70 -0.24
C PRO A 4 2.05 -18.86 -0.82
N ALA A 5 1.06 -18.52 0.02
CA ALA A 5 -0.08 -17.74 -0.40
C ALA A 5 0.41 -16.42 -1.01
N ARG A 6 -0.07 -16.11 -2.22
CA ARG A 6 0.27 -14.87 -2.92
C ARG A 6 -0.21 -13.67 -2.09
N TRP A 7 0.60 -12.61 -2.01
CA TRP A 7 0.21 -11.39 -1.28
C TRP A 7 -1.11 -10.83 -1.84
N PRO A 8 -2.15 -10.60 -1.00
CA PRO A 8 -3.49 -10.29 -1.49
C PRO A 8 -3.78 -8.78 -1.65
N GLY A 9 -2.82 -7.90 -1.30
CA GLY A 9 -3.05 -6.45 -1.18
C GLY A 9 -3.33 -6.02 0.27
N VAL A 10 -3.26 -4.71 0.55
CA VAL A 10 -3.35 -4.19 1.92
C VAL A 10 -4.71 -4.48 2.54
N ILE A 11 -5.80 -4.28 1.80
CA ILE A 11 -7.16 -4.41 2.35
C ILE A 11 -7.40 -5.83 2.82
N GLU A 12 -7.13 -6.84 2.00
CA GLU A 12 -7.39 -8.24 2.39
C GLU A 12 -6.41 -8.75 3.44
N ALA A 13 -5.13 -8.33 3.39
CA ALA A 13 -4.15 -8.72 4.39
C ALA A 13 -4.48 -8.20 5.80
N TYR A 14 -5.17 -7.06 5.90
CA TYR A 14 -5.45 -6.36 7.16
C TYR A 14 -6.93 -6.02 7.35
N ARG A 15 -7.84 -6.78 6.71
CA ARG A 15 -9.27 -6.46 6.62
C ARG A 15 -9.92 -6.19 7.97
N SER A 16 -9.56 -6.97 8.99
CA SER A 16 -10.09 -6.83 10.36
C SER A 16 -9.68 -5.55 11.08
N LEU A 17 -8.67 -4.83 10.57
CA LEU A 17 -8.15 -3.58 11.15
C LEU A 17 -8.60 -2.33 10.38
N LEU A 18 -9.31 -2.50 9.27
CA LEU A 18 -9.67 -1.43 8.35
C LEU A 18 -11.19 -1.17 8.38
N PRO A 19 -11.64 0.07 8.08
CA PRO A 19 -13.06 0.44 8.08
C PRO A 19 -13.79 -0.05 6.81
N VAL A 20 -13.72 -1.35 6.54
CA VAL A 20 -14.32 -2.03 5.38
C VAL A 20 -15.33 -3.08 5.84
N THR A 21 -16.40 -3.22 5.08
CA THR A 21 -17.47 -4.20 5.27
C THR A 21 -17.25 -5.41 4.36
N SER A 22 -18.06 -6.46 4.52
CA SER A 22 -18.11 -7.58 3.57
C SER A 22 -18.56 -7.15 2.16
N SER A 23 -19.28 -6.03 2.05
CA SER A 23 -19.75 -5.46 0.79
C SER A 23 -18.83 -4.39 0.20
N THR A 24 -17.80 -3.93 0.93
CA THR A 24 -16.87 -2.92 0.39
C THR A 24 -16.15 -3.51 -0.83
N PRO A 25 -16.27 -2.91 -2.03
CA PRO A 25 -15.52 -3.34 -3.19
C PRO A 25 -14.03 -3.10 -2.95
N VAL A 26 -13.19 -4.10 -3.22
CA VAL A 26 -11.74 -4.00 -3.03
C VAL A 26 -11.08 -3.66 -4.36
N VAL A 27 -10.63 -2.41 -4.48
CA VAL A 27 -9.79 -1.95 -5.58
C VAL A 27 -8.34 -2.06 -5.14
N THR A 28 -7.59 -2.99 -5.73
CA THR A 28 -6.22 -3.32 -5.31
C THR A 28 -5.30 -3.48 -6.51
N LEU A 29 -4.06 -3.01 -6.36
CA LEU A 29 -2.96 -3.31 -7.29
C LEU A 29 -1.95 -4.27 -6.65
N LEU A 30 -2.37 -4.99 -5.60
CA LEU A 30 -1.55 -5.83 -4.74
C LEU A 30 -0.45 -5.04 -4.01
N GLU A 31 -0.73 -3.78 -3.68
CA GLU A 31 0.14 -2.90 -2.92
C GLU A 31 0.39 -3.43 -1.49
N GLY A 32 1.44 -2.95 -0.84
CA GLY A 32 1.90 -3.47 0.44
C GLY A 32 2.81 -4.68 0.28
N GLY A 33 2.95 -5.49 1.34
CA GLY A 33 3.85 -6.66 1.31
C GLY A 33 5.32 -6.34 1.05
N THR A 34 5.72 -5.07 1.11
CA THR A 34 7.03 -4.59 0.67
C THR A 34 8.17 -5.13 1.55
N PRO A 35 9.37 -5.32 0.98
CA PRO A 35 10.52 -5.83 1.73
C PRO A 35 10.90 -4.96 2.94
N LEU A 36 11.36 -5.62 4.00
CA LEU A 36 12.08 -5.01 5.11
C LEU A 36 13.54 -5.44 5.00
N LEU A 37 14.40 -4.56 4.49
CA LEU A 37 15.77 -4.89 4.11
C LEU A 37 16.74 -4.51 5.23
N GLU A 38 17.70 -5.37 5.53
CA GLU A 38 18.80 -4.99 6.42
C GLU A 38 19.78 -4.04 5.71
N ALA A 39 20.25 -3.00 6.42
CA ALA A 39 21.18 -2.02 5.88
C ALA A 39 22.54 -2.06 6.60
N PRO A 40 23.38 -3.08 6.37
CA PRO A 40 24.59 -3.33 7.16
C PRO A 40 25.57 -2.16 7.17
N ARG A 41 25.72 -1.44 6.03
CA ARG A 41 26.59 -0.26 5.95
C ARG A 41 26.07 0.91 6.78
N LEU A 42 24.74 1.10 6.86
CA LEU A 42 24.15 2.12 7.72
C LEU A 42 24.28 1.71 9.18
N SER A 43 24.02 0.44 9.49
CA SER A 43 24.16 -0.09 10.85
C SER A 43 25.57 0.10 11.41
N ALA A 44 26.59 -0.19 10.62
CA ALA A 44 27.99 0.02 11.02
C ALA A 44 28.32 1.51 11.26
N ARG A 45 27.71 2.42 10.48
CA ARG A 45 27.94 3.87 10.61
C ARG A 45 27.23 4.49 11.80
N THR A 46 26.07 3.95 12.18
CA THR A 46 25.24 4.51 13.28
C THR A 46 25.44 3.80 14.60
N GLY A 47 26.02 2.59 14.61
CA GLY A 47 26.10 1.73 15.79
C GLY A 47 24.77 1.07 16.18
N ALA A 48 23.72 1.20 15.37
CA ALA A 48 22.39 0.66 15.61
C ALA A 48 21.98 -0.33 14.50
N ARG A 49 21.05 -1.25 14.77
CA ARG A 49 20.47 -2.12 13.72
C ARG A 49 19.52 -1.30 12.85
N VAL A 50 19.92 -1.01 11.61
CA VAL A 50 19.11 -0.26 10.65
C VAL A 50 18.41 -1.21 9.68
N LEU A 51 17.08 -1.05 9.57
CA LEU A 51 16.22 -1.73 8.61
C LEU A 51 15.54 -0.70 7.70
N LEU A 52 15.38 -1.03 6.43
CA LEU A 52 14.74 -0.19 5.41
C LEU A 52 13.41 -0.81 5.01
N LYS A 53 12.30 -0.12 5.31
CA LYS A 53 10.99 -0.47 4.77
C LYS A 53 10.88 0.08 3.35
N PHE A 54 11.11 -0.78 2.35
CA PHE A 54 11.35 -0.33 0.98
C PHE A 54 10.05 -0.13 0.20
N GLU A 55 9.40 1.01 0.42
CA GLU A 55 8.09 1.36 -0.15
C GLU A 55 8.10 1.74 -1.64
N GLY A 56 9.29 1.93 -2.22
CA GLY A 56 9.44 2.28 -3.65
C GLY A 56 9.06 1.16 -4.61
N VAL A 57 8.79 -0.05 -4.11
CA VAL A 57 8.35 -1.22 -4.91
C VAL A 57 6.83 -1.43 -4.89
N ASN A 58 6.06 -0.51 -4.28
CA ASN A 58 4.62 -0.47 -4.49
C ASN A 58 4.30 -0.13 -5.97
N PRO A 59 3.10 -0.47 -6.46
CA PRO A 59 2.73 -0.36 -7.87
C PRO A 59 3.04 0.97 -8.56
N THR A 60 2.81 2.10 -7.87
CA THR A 60 3.09 3.45 -8.41
C THR A 60 4.41 4.05 -7.91
N GLY A 61 5.22 3.25 -7.22
CA GLY A 61 6.53 3.65 -6.73
C GLY A 61 6.53 4.38 -5.40
N SER A 62 5.43 4.37 -4.64
CA SER A 62 5.39 5.04 -3.33
C SER A 62 4.42 4.40 -2.34
N PHE A 63 4.57 4.74 -1.06
CA PHE A 63 3.66 4.29 -0.01
C PHE A 63 2.21 4.81 -0.15
N LYS A 64 1.96 5.78 -1.04
CA LYS A 64 0.62 6.36 -1.23
C LYS A 64 -0.40 5.32 -1.67
N ASP A 65 0.05 4.28 -2.37
CA ASP A 65 -0.81 3.17 -2.82
C ASP A 65 -1.54 2.51 -1.65
N ARG A 66 -0.90 2.39 -0.49
CA ARG A 66 -1.51 1.81 0.73
C ARG A 66 -2.74 2.58 1.19
N GLY A 67 -2.71 3.90 1.09
CA GLY A 67 -3.84 4.74 1.44
C GLY A 67 -4.86 4.80 0.30
N MET A 68 -4.37 4.85 -0.94
CA MET A 68 -5.21 5.03 -2.11
C MET A 68 -6.11 3.81 -2.38
N THR A 69 -5.61 2.59 -2.19
CA THR A 69 -6.42 1.36 -2.26
C THR A 69 -7.68 1.47 -1.40
N LEU A 70 -7.54 1.96 -0.16
CA LEU A 70 -8.65 2.14 0.77
C LEU A 70 -9.54 3.32 0.37
N ALA A 71 -8.94 4.46 0.04
CA ALA A 71 -9.69 5.66 -0.34
C ALA A 71 -10.57 5.41 -1.58
N ILE A 72 -10.03 4.78 -2.62
CA ILE A 72 -10.78 4.46 -3.84
C ILE A 72 -11.84 3.39 -3.60
N SER A 73 -11.51 2.34 -2.82
CA SER A 73 -12.47 1.31 -2.42
C SER A 73 -13.68 1.91 -1.67
N LYS A 74 -13.43 2.83 -0.74
CA LYS A 74 -14.48 3.53 0.02
C LYS A 74 -15.27 4.53 -0.84
N ALA A 75 -14.59 5.29 -1.71
CA ALA A 75 -15.26 6.18 -2.64
C ALA A 75 -16.23 5.42 -3.55
N LEU A 76 -15.82 4.23 -4.02
CA LEU A 76 -16.68 3.36 -4.83
C LEU A 76 -17.84 2.79 -4.02
N GLU A 77 -17.61 2.39 -2.77
CA GLU A 77 -18.68 1.97 -1.84
C GLU A 77 -19.73 3.07 -1.62
N GLU A 78 -19.30 4.32 -1.51
CA GLU A 78 -20.16 5.50 -1.33
C GLU A 78 -20.82 5.96 -2.65
N GLY A 79 -20.54 5.28 -3.77
CA GLY A 79 -21.14 5.56 -5.07
C GLY A 79 -20.53 6.73 -5.81
N ALA A 80 -19.34 7.21 -5.40
CA ALA A 80 -18.63 8.28 -6.08
C ALA A 80 -18.31 7.89 -7.55
N LYS A 81 -18.36 8.88 -8.43
CA LYS A 81 -18.07 8.72 -9.87
C LYS A 81 -16.74 9.33 -10.30
N ALA A 82 -16.15 10.13 -9.43
CA ALA A 82 -14.88 10.79 -9.65
C ALA A 82 -14.18 10.99 -8.31
N VAL A 83 -12.86 11.06 -8.37
CA VAL A 83 -11.99 11.46 -7.27
C VAL A 83 -11.16 12.65 -7.71
N LEU A 84 -10.80 13.52 -6.76
CA LEU A 84 -10.00 14.70 -7.01
C LEU A 84 -8.95 14.82 -5.93
N CYS A 85 -7.72 15.17 -6.32
CA CYS A 85 -6.67 15.51 -5.38
C CYS A 85 -5.89 16.73 -5.89
N ALA A 86 -5.46 17.58 -4.98
CA ALA A 86 -4.49 18.63 -5.26
C ALA A 86 -3.09 18.09 -4.91
N SER A 87 -2.36 17.61 -5.91
CA SER A 87 -1.04 17.02 -5.74
C SER A 87 -0.18 17.26 -6.97
N THR A 88 1.10 17.56 -6.76
CA THR A 88 2.10 17.72 -7.80
C THR A 88 2.99 16.48 -7.97
N GLY A 89 2.69 15.35 -7.31
CA GLY A 89 3.53 14.15 -7.32
C GLY A 89 2.82 12.86 -6.91
N ASN A 90 3.49 12.01 -6.13
CA ASN A 90 3.09 10.61 -5.88
C ASN A 90 1.62 10.37 -5.49
N THR A 91 0.95 11.31 -4.81
CA THR A 91 -0.47 11.16 -4.48
C THR A 91 -1.35 11.16 -5.74
N SER A 92 -1.08 12.04 -6.72
CA SER A 92 -1.85 12.09 -7.96
C SER A 92 -1.52 10.91 -8.87
N ALA A 93 -0.26 10.44 -8.89
CA ALA A 93 0.11 9.20 -9.58
C ALA A 93 -0.64 7.99 -9.00
N SER A 94 -0.67 7.85 -7.67
CA SER A 94 -1.38 6.78 -6.97
C SER A 94 -2.90 6.86 -7.18
N ALA A 95 -3.49 8.06 -7.13
CA ALA A 95 -4.93 8.26 -7.32
C ALA A 95 -5.43 7.98 -8.74
N ALA A 96 -4.54 8.11 -9.74
CA ALA A 96 -4.88 7.95 -11.15
C ALA A 96 -4.76 6.51 -11.67
N ALA A 97 -3.98 5.66 -10.99
CA ALA A 97 -3.73 4.26 -11.35
C ALA A 97 -4.87 3.33 -10.90
#